data_AF-A0A7S1DVM1-F1
#
_entry.id   AF-A0A7S1DVM1-F1
#
_cell.length_a   1.000
_cell.length_b   1.000
_cell.length_c   1.000
_cell.angle_alpha   90.00
_cell.angle_beta   90.00
_cell.angle_gamma   90.00
#
_symmetry.space_group_name_H-M   'P 1'
#
loop_
_entity.id
_entity.type
_entity.pdbx_description
1 polymer ?
#
loop_
_entity_poly.entity_id
_entity_poly.type
_entity_poly.pdbx_seq_one_letter_code
_entity_poly.pdbx_strand_id
1 'polypeptide(L)'
;EGFIDLASTRSPPTCFCLFAVDGGSLANAPAWQREPCTVLSTSEVECRTPAFSAQGYGYAASTFREPPRFFRPALTLNNFHWHVPINDEFNFFDVRIISPTMSAATFEVGQDRSLTVNTGNFRNPTEYTMFCWFKVPGSVVTSEFVVQGTVSGDPNIFICIIPDWSSINVFGAPAVNMLPCGSSSVNFASTDATCNLDGSLNVPFGVAFAPTSDRSLLTDQHFAFGKRFTFYATPRFLDFLPKMGDQVGGTNINIYGENFLDLPNLRCKFSEGTQATIAPDTIYKSSNLVVCVTPVVKQ
;
A
#
# COMPACT_ATOMS: atom_id res chain seq x y z
N GLU A 1 -39.96 5.16 18.97
CA GLU A 1 -40.23 5.13 20.43
C GLU A 1 -38.90 5.05 21.16
N GLY A 2 -38.73 5.84 22.22
CA GLY A 2 -37.44 6.12 22.84
C GLY A 2 -36.75 4.90 23.46
N PHE A 3 -35.42 4.86 23.38
CA PHE A 3 -34.60 3.86 24.06
C PHE A 3 -34.81 3.96 25.57
N ILE A 4 -35.28 2.87 26.17
CA ILE A 4 -35.56 2.76 27.60
C ILE A 4 -34.23 2.69 28.37
N ASP A 5 -34.11 3.56 29.36
CA ASP A 5 -33.03 3.57 30.34
C ASP A 5 -33.16 2.35 31.27
N LEU A 6 -32.33 1.33 31.05
CA LEU A 6 -32.35 0.07 31.81
C LEU A 6 -31.06 -0.19 32.61
N ALA A 7 -30.34 0.85 33.01
CA ALA A 7 -29.29 0.71 34.00
C ALA A 7 -29.90 0.75 35.41
N SER A 8 -30.33 -0.40 35.95
CA SER A 8 -30.66 -0.56 37.38
C SER A 8 -29.57 -1.35 38.11
N THR A 9 -29.39 -1.10 39.41
CA THR A 9 -28.41 -1.75 40.29
C THR A 9 -28.53 -3.28 40.40
N ARG A 10 -29.54 -3.90 39.77
CA ARG A 10 -29.76 -5.35 39.73
C ARG A 10 -29.24 -6.05 38.47
N SER A 11 -28.82 -5.31 37.44
CA SER A 11 -28.29 -5.89 36.19
C SER A 11 -26.90 -5.32 35.87
N PRO A 12 -25.86 -6.15 35.68
CA PRO A 12 -24.53 -5.66 35.33
C PRO A 12 -24.54 -4.96 33.96
N PRO A 13 -23.64 -4.00 33.70
CA PRO A 13 -23.58 -3.29 32.42
C PRO A 13 -23.35 -4.28 31.27
N THR A 14 -24.28 -4.30 30.31
CA THR A 14 -24.17 -5.15 29.11
C THR A 14 -23.58 -4.33 27.97
N CYS A 15 -22.37 -4.68 27.54
CA CYS A 15 -21.76 -4.23 26.29
C CYS A 15 -22.28 -5.12 25.15
N PHE A 16 -22.74 -4.53 24.03
CA PHE A 16 -22.99 -5.29 22.80
C PHE A 16 -22.61 -4.52 21.53
N CYS A 17 -22.32 -5.28 20.48
CA CYS A 17 -22.00 -4.80 19.14
C CYS A 17 -23.11 -5.21 18.18
N LEU A 18 -23.49 -4.32 17.28
CA LEU A 18 -24.49 -4.58 16.25
C LEU A 18 -23.78 -4.76 14.91
N PHE A 19 -24.10 -5.86 14.23
CA PHE A 19 -23.66 -6.18 12.88
C PHE A 19 -24.88 -6.16 11.97
N ALA A 20 -24.82 -5.44 10.85
CA ALA A 20 -25.89 -5.54 9.87
C ALA A 20 -25.85 -6.95 9.24
N VAL A 21 -27.01 -7.58 9.14
CA VAL A 21 -27.27 -8.81 8.43
C VAL A 21 -28.34 -8.51 7.38
N ASP A 22 -28.11 -9.00 6.17
CA ASP A 22 -28.86 -8.79 4.92
C ASP A 22 -28.44 -7.57 4.08
N GLY A 23 -28.19 -7.84 2.78
CA GLY A 23 -27.65 -6.93 1.76
C GLY A 23 -28.61 -5.82 1.29
N GLY A 24 -29.36 -5.20 2.20
CA GLY A 24 -30.06 -3.95 1.92
C GLY A 24 -29.14 -2.75 2.14
N SER A 25 -29.24 -1.75 1.26
CA SER A 25 -28.70 -0.40 1.52
C SER A 25 -29.06 0.06 2.95
N LEU A 26 -28.11 0.73 3.64
CA LEU A 26 -28.30 1.36 4.97
C LEU A 26 -29.56 2.26 5.06
N ALA A 27 -30.13 2.64 3.92
CA ALA A 27 -31.37 3.41 3.84
C ALA A 27 -32.65 2.66 4.27
N ASN A 28 -32.65 1.31 4.28
CA ASN A 28 -33.88 0.51 4.40
C ASN A 28 -33.99 -0.33 5.69
N ALA A 29 -33.44 0.16 6.81
CA ALA A 29 -33.50 -0.51 8.12
C ALA A 29 -32.96 -1.95 8.09
N PRO A 30 -31.63 -2.14 8.06
CA PRO A 30 -31.03 -3.48 8.02
C PRO A 30 -31.42 -4.30 9.25
N ALA A 31 -31.47 -5.64 9.09
CA ALA A 31 -31.57 -6.50 10.26
C ALA A 31 -30.25 -6.40 11.03
N TRP A 32 -30.32 -6.27 12.36
CA TRP A 32 -29.13 -6.12 13.20
C TRP A 32 -28.93 -7.37 14.05
N GLN A 33 -27.78 -8.02 13.90
CA GLN A 33 -27.32 -9.08 14.78
C GLN A 33 -26.56 -8.49 15.97
N ARG A 34 -27.03 -8.82 17.17
CA ARG A 34 -26.38 -8.41 18.41
C ARG A 34 -25.35 -9.45 18.82
N GLU A 35 -24.10 -9.03 18.95
CA GLU A 35 -23.00 -9.83 19.47
C GLU A 35 -22.53 -9.29 20.83
N PRO A 36 -22.04 -10.17 21.72
CA PRO A 36 -21.44 -9.75 22.98
C PRO A 36 -20.13 -8.99 22.74
N CYS A 37 -19.86 -7.97 23.56
CA CYS A 37 -18.51 -7.38 23.67
C CYS A 37 -17.90 -7.50 25.05
N THR A 38 -16.57 -7.49 25.05
CA THR A 38 -15.72 -7.41 26.22
C THR A 38 -15.35 -5.94 26.45
N VAL A 39 -15.58 -5.41 27.65
CA VAL A 39 -15.08 -4.08 28.00
C VAL A 39 -13.63 -4.22 28.44
N LEU A 40 -12.69 -3.61 27.70
CA LEU A 40 -11.25 -3.67 28.00
C LEU A 40 -10.84 -2.53 28.93
N SER A 41 -11.44 -1.34 28.77
CA SER A 41 -11.16 -0.18 29.61
C SER A 41 -12.33 0.82 29.63
N THR A 42 -12.16 1.97 30.29
CA THR A 42 -13.12 3.08 30.28
C THR A 42 -13.29 3.75 28.91
N SER A 43 -12.41 3.44 27.94
CA SER A 43 -12.43 4.01 26.59
C SER A 43 -12.35 2.95 25.49
N GLU A 44 -12.33 1.67 25.84
CA GLU A 44 -12.04 0.58 24.90
C GLU A 44 -12.96 -0.61 25.13
N VAL A 45 -13.53 -1.10 24.05
CA VAL A 45 -14.35 -2.32 24.02
C VAL A 45 -13.89 -3.19 22.86
N GLU A 46 -13.97 -4.51 23.03
CA GLU A 46 -13.62 -5.51 22.05
C GLU A 46 -14.88 -6.28 21.64
N CYS A 47 -15.20 -6.28 20.35
CA CYS A 47 -16.29 -7.06 19.76
C CYS A 47 -15.73 -8.32 19.08
N ARG A 48 -16.40 -9.47 19.24
CA ARG A 48 -16.18 -10.63 18.36
C ARG A 48 -17.21 -10.61 17.24
N THR A 49 -16.74 -10.66 15.99
CA THR A 49 -17.63 -10.72 14.83
C THR A 49 -18.32 -12.09 14.74
N PRO A 50 -19.54 -12.18 14.20
CA PRO A 50 -20.14 -13.48 13.88
C PRO A 50 -19.29 -14.25 12.86
N ALA A 51 -19.50 -15.57 12.76
CA ALA A 51 -18.97 -16.33 11.64
C ALA A 51 -19.54 -15.75 10.33
N PHE A 52 -18.66 -15.33 9.41
CA PHE A 52 -19.03 -14.67 8.16
C PHE A 52 -20.17 -15.40 7.42
N SER A 53 -21.39 -14.84 7.46
CA SER A 53 -22.42 -15.09 6.44
C SER A 53 -22.32 -13.98 5.40
N ALA A 54 -22.40 -14.35 4.13
CA ALA A 54 -21.97 -13.60 2.94
C ALA A 54 -22.59 -12.21 2.66
N GLN A 55 -23.21 -11.50 3.62
CA GLN A 55 -23.96 -10.26 3.35
C GLN A 55 -23.89 -9.16 4.44
N GLY A 56 -22.85 -9.08 5.28
CA GLY A 56 -22.77 -8.07 6.35
C GLY A 56 -22.02 -6.78 5.95
N TYR A 57 -22.68 -5.62 6.07
CA TYR A 57 -22.08 -4.29 5.88
C TYR A 57 -22.41 -3.36 7.06
N GLY A 58 -21.41 -2.95 7.85
CA GLY A 58 -21.55 -1.91 8.87
C GLY A 58 -21.64 -2.42 10.31
N TYR A 59 -21.09 -1.63 11.23
CA TYR A 59 -21.04 -1.91 12.67
C TYR A 59 -21.45 -0.67 13.49
N ALA A 60 -22.14 -0.89 14.61
CA ALA A 60 -22.30 0.09 15.68
C ALA A 60 -22.09 -0.59 17.04
N ALA A 61 -21.31 -0.01 17.95
CA ALA A 61 -21.30 -0.42 19.37
C ALA A 61 -22.01 0.59 20.24
N SER A 62 -22.73 0.07 21.24
CA SER A 62 -23.34 0.88 22.28
C SER A 62 -22.90 0.38 23.66
N THR A 63 -22.73 1.31 24.59
CA THR A 63 -22.51 1.00 26.01
C THR A 63 -23.56 1.76 26.84
N PHE A 64 -24.18 1.10 27.82
CA PHE A 64 -25.25 1.68 28.67
C PHE A 64 -24.68 2.38 29.93
N ARG A 65 -23.68 3.25 29.76
CA ARG A 65 -23.31 4.32 30.71
C ARG A 65 -22.88 5.55 29.90
N GLU A 66 -23.03 6.75 30.48
CA GLU A 66 -22.70 8.03 29.83
C GLU A 66 -21.46 7.88 28.94
N PRO A 67 -21.58 8.11 27.62
CA PRO A 67 -20.49 7.82 26.71
C PRO A 67 -19.29 8.69 27.11
N PRO A 68 -18.07 8.12 27.21
CA PRO A 68 -16.88 8.96 27.25
C PRO A 68 -16.93 9.84 26.00
N ARG A 69 -16.76 11.15 26.17
CA ARG A 69 -16.94 12.18 25.12
C ARG A 69 -16.06 11.99 23.87
N PHE A 70 -15.22 10.96 23.84
CA PHE A 70 -14.45 10.51 22.69
C PHE A 70 -14.38 8.98 22.73
N PHE A 71 -15.25 8.31 21.98
CA PHE A 71 -15.19 6.87 21.76
C PHE A 71 -14.40 6.60 20.47
N ARG A 72 -13.43 5.69 20.53
CA ARG A 72 -12.78 5.10 19.35
C ARG A 72 -13.08 3.61 19.37
N PRO A 73 -13.95 3.10 18.49
CA PRO A 73 -14.16 1.67 18.40
C PRO A 73 -12.85 0.98 17.98
N ALA A 74 -12.53 -0.13 18.64
CA ALA A 74 -11.42 -1.00 18.29
C ALA A 74 -12.00 -2.38 17.95
N LEU A 75 -11.79 -2.85 16.71
CA LEU A 75 -12.17 -4.20 16.32
C LEU A 75 -10.93 -5.10 16.46
N THR A 76 -11.06 -6.23 17.15
CA THR A 76 -9.99 -7.24 17.23
C THR A 76 -10.34 -8.44 16.39
N LEU A 77 -9.55 -8.70 15.34
CA LEU A 77 -9.62 -9.94 14.55
C LEU A 77 -8.28 -10.67 14.67
N ASN A 78 -8.28 -11.90 15.19
CA ASN A 78 -7.07 -12.72 15.35
C ASN A 78 -5.91 -12.00 16.09
N ASN A 79 -6.20 -11.29 17.19
CA ASN A 79 -5.24 -10.54 18.03
C ASN A 79 -4.63 -9.27 17.40
N PHE A 80 -5.28 -8.64 16.41
CA PHE A 80 -4.86 -7.34 15.85
C PHE A 80 -5.98 -6.29 16.00
N HIS A 81 -5.62 -5.09 16.45
CA HIS A 81 -6.53 -3.96 16.74
C HIS A 81 -6.68 -3.01 15.54
N TRP A 82 -7.91 -2.56 15.25
CA TRP A 82 -8.22 -1.67 14.12
C TRP A 82 -9.05 -0.45 14.57
N HIS A 83 -8.68 0.75 14.12
CA HIS A 83 -9.36 2.01 14.46
C HIS A 83 -10.38 2.43 13.40
N VAL A 84 -11.50 3.01 13.85
CA VAL A 84 -12.62 3.48 13.02
C VAL A 84 -12.47 4.99 12.73
N PRO A 85 -12.51 5.44 11.46
CA PRO A 85 -12.75 6.84 11.11
C PRO A 85 -14.24 7.19 11.19
N ILE A 86 -14.53 8.48 11.37
CA ILE A 86 -15.84 9.03 11.79
C ILE A 86 -17.01 8.82 10.80
N ASN A 87 -16.82 8.14 9.66
CA ASN A 87 -17.77 8.10 8.53
C ASN A 87 -18.09 6.70 7.94
N ASP A 88 -18.10 5.64 8.73
CA ASP A 88 -18.80 4.35 8.43
C ASP A 88 -18.36 3.48 7.22
N GLU A 89 -17.14 3.63 6.67
CA GLU A 89 -16.60 2.70 5.66
C GLU A 89 -15.42 1.88 6.22
N PHE A 90 -15.54 0.54 6.18
CA PHE A 90 -14.54 -0.40 6.71
C PHE A 90 -13.96 -1.29 5.60
N ASN A 91 -12.66 -1.61 5.74
CA ASN A 91 -12.03 -2.75 5.07
C ASN A 91 -11.73 -3.86 6.09
N PHE A 92 -12.21 -5.08 5.82
CA PHE A 92 -12.14 -6.23 6.75
C PHE A 92 -10.86 -7.07 6.61
N PHE A 93 -9.82 -6.56 5.94
CA PHE A 93 -8.60 -7.30 5.65
C PHE A 93 -7.37 -6.41 5.79
N ASP A 94 -6.26 -7.04 6.19
CA ASP A 94 -4.97 -6.39 6.29
C ASP A 94 -4.11 -6.76 5.09
N VAL A 95 -3.40 -5.77 4.55
CA VAL A 95 -2.32 -6.06 3.61
C VAL A 95 -1.14 -6.54 4.45
N ARG A 96 -0.90 -7.85 4.51
CA ARG A 96 0.17 -8.44 5.33
C ARG A 96 1.54 -8.16 4.73
N ILE A 97 1.71 -8.43 3.45
CA ILE A 97 2.98 -8.34 2.73
C ILE A 97 2.71 -7.79 1.33
N ILE A 98 3.58 -6.89 0.89
CA ILE A 98 3.70 -6.54 -0.53
C ILE A 98 5.10 -6.91 -1.00
N SER A 99 5.21 -7.39 -2.24
CA SER A 99 6.49 -7.71 -2.86
C SER A 99 6.45 -7.45 -4.37
N PRO A 100 7.36 -6.64 -4.93
CA PRO A 100 8.41 -5.88 -4.22
C PRO A 100 7.83 -4.75 -3.34
N THR A 101 8.67 -4.11 -2.53
CA THR A 101 8.30 -2.93 -1.72
C THR A 101 8.75 -1.61 -2.35
N MET A 102 9.49 -1.67 -3.46
CA MET A 102 10.00 -0.51 -4.18
C MET A 102 10.14 -0.80 -5.67
N SER A 103 10.08 0.24 -6.50
CA SER A 103 10.32 0.15 -7.94
C SER A 103 10.62 1.52 -8.57
N ALA A 104 11.11 1.52 -9.81
CA ALA A 104 11.22 2.73 -10.61
C ALA A 104 9.83 3.29 -10.94
N ALA A 105 9.77 4.59 -11.23
CA ALA A 105 8.52 5.26 -11.63
C ALA A 105 8.19 5.08 -13.13
N THR A 106 9.17 4.75 -13.96
CA THR A 106 9.01 4.55 -15.41
C THR A 106 9.52 3.17 -15.81
N PHE A 107 8.93 2.60 -16.85
CA PHE A 107 9.25 1.24 -17.28
C PHE A 107 9.51 1.17 -18.78
N GLU A 108 10.41 0.28 -19.18
CA GLU A 108 10.56 -0.10 -20.59
C GLU A 108 9.47 -1.11 -21.01
N VAL A 109 9.21 -1.19 -22.31
CA VAL A 109 8.23 -2.14 -22.86
C VAL A 109 8.63 -3.57 -22.50
N GLY A 110 7.71 -4.30 -21.85
CA GLY A 110 7.92 -5.70 -21.46
C GLY A 110 8.58 -5.90 -20.10
N GLN A 111 8.92 -4.82 -19.36
CA GLN A 111 9.34 -4.96 -17.97
C GLN A 111 8.21 -5.47 -17.08
N ASP A 112 8.56 -6.35 -16.13
CA ASP A 112 7.61 -6.83 -15.14
C ASP A 112 7.27 -5.73 -14.13
N ARG A 113 5.98 -5.47 -14.00
CA ARG A 113 5.40 -4.45 -13.10
C ARG A 113 4.51 -5.09 -12.03
N SER A 114 4.61 -6.39 -11.85
CA SER A 114 3.75 -7.13 -10.93
C SER A 114 4.11 -6.83 -9.48
N LEU A 115 3.14 -6.31 -8.75
CA LEU A 115 3.16 -6.15 -7.30
C LEU A 115 2.30 -7.23 -6.68
N THR A 116 2.95 -8.17 -5.99
CA THR A 116 2.27 -9.20 -5.22
C THR A 116 1.76 -8.62 -3.91
N VAL A 117 0.50 -8.90 -3.58
CA VAL A 117 -0.20 -8.44 -2.38
C VAL A 117 -0.73 -9.66 -1.65
N ASN A 118 -0.23 -9.93 -0.45
CA ASN A 118 -0.73 -11.01 0.41
C ASN A 118 -1.65 -10.40 1.48
N THR A 119 -2.90 -10.85 1.52
CA THR A 119 -3.93 -10.36 2.48
C THR A 119 -4.15 -11.33 3.66
N GLY A 120 -3.27 -12.31 3.83
CA GLY A 120 -3.34 -13.32 4.88
C GLY A 120 -4.49 -14.29 4.65
N ASN A 121 -5.36 -14.45 5.64
CA ASN A 121 -6.49 -15.40 5.57
C ASN A 121 -7.75 -14.80 4.93
N PHE A 122 -7.67 -13.57 4.40
CA PHE A 122 -8.79 -12.97 3.70
C PHE A 122 -9.02 -13.70 2.38
N ARG A 123 -10.23 -14.22 2.21
CA ARG A 123 -10.70 -14.78 0.94
C ARG A 123 -11.68 -13.79 0.35
N ASN A 124 -11.42 -13.32 -0.86
CA ASN A 124 -12.38 -12.52 -1.60
C ASN A 124 -13.65 -13.36 -1.83
N PRO A 125 -14.78 -13.05 -1.17
CA PRO A 125 -16.04 -13.74 -1.43
C PRO A 125 -16.41 -13.36 -2.85
N THR A 126 -16.38 -14.33 -3.76
CA THR A 126 -16.48 -14.18 -5.22
C THR A 126 -17.60 -13.24 -5.64
N GLU A 127 -17.31 -11.94 -5.76
CA GLU A 127 -18.21 -10.87 -6.24
C GLU A 127 -17.54 -9.46 -6.24
N TYR A 128 -16.39 -9.28 -5.59
CA TYR A 128 -15.71 -7.97 -5.53
C TYR A 128 -14.51 -7.88 -6.45
N THR A 129 -14.38 -6.72 -7.09
CA THR A 129 -13.18 -6.32 -7.82
C THR A 129 -12.17 -5.76 -6.84
N MET A 130 -10.93 -6.22 -6.94
CA MET A 130 -9.83 -5.66 -6.15
C MET A 130 -9.27 -4.41 -6.84
N PHE A 131 -8.99 -3.38 -6.05
CA PHE A 131 -8.32 -2.17 -6.47
C PHE A 131 -7.10 -1.91 -5.59
N CYS A 132 -6.01 -1.48 -6.20
CA CYS A 132 -4.81 -1.00 -5.52
C CYS A 132 -4.64 0.48 -5.76
N TRP A 133 -4.26 1.22 -4.73
CA TRP A 133 -4.02 2.64 -4.82
C TRP A 133 -2.65 3.02 -4.26
N PHE A 134 -1.91 3.77 -5.07
CA PHE A 134 -0.68 4.45 -4.70
C PHE A 134 -1.03 5.92 -4.40
N LYS A 135 -1.22 6.26 -3.12
CA LYS A 135 -1.72 7.57 -2.71
C LYS A 135 -0.64 8.64 -2.84
N VAL A 136 -0.46 9.25 -4.01
CA VAL A 136 0.49 10.35 -4.23
C VAL A 136 -0.17 11.72 -4.05
N PRO A 137 0.59 12.81 -3.75
CA PRO A 137 0.04 14.15 -3.71
C PRO A 137 -0.69 14.51 -5.01
N GLY A 138 -1.91 15.04 -4.89
CA GLY A 138 -2.74 15.36 -6.06
C GLY A 138 -3.45 14.17 -6.69
N SER A 139 -3.17 12.94 -6.26
CA SER A 139 -4.02 11.81 -6.61
C SER A 139 -5.36 11.96 -5.92
N VAL A 140 -6.43 12.05 -6.71
CA VAL A 140 -7.78 11.76 -6.24
C VAL A 140 -8.03 10.27 -6.43
N VAL A 141 -8.96 9.70 -5.67
CA VAL A 141 -9.20 8.25 -5.70
C VAL A 141 -9.73 7.78 -7.06
N THR A 142 -10.25 8.71 -7.85
CA THR A 142 -10.67 8.50 -9.23
C THR A 142 -9.52 8.64 -10.27
N SER A 143 -8.27 8.77 -9.81
CA SER A 143 -7.10 9.02 -10.67
C SER A 143 -6.43 7.75 -11.19
N GLU A 144 -5.50 7.93 -12.13
CA GLU A 144 -4.74 6.87 -12.80
C GLU A 144 -3.85 6.03 -11.86
N PHE A 145 -3.69 6.44 -10.59
CA PHE A 145 -2.98 5.68 -9.56
C PHE A 145 -3.82 4.61 -8.87
N VAL A 146 -5.11 4.51 -9.21
CA VAL A 146 -5.95 3.37 -8.84
C VAL A 146 -5.97 2.37 -9.99
N VAL A 147 -5.40 1.20 -9.72
CA VAL A 147 -5.29 0.09 -10.68
C VAL A 147 -6.15 -1.08 -10.21
N GLN A 148 -6.78 -1.76 -11.16
CA GLN A 148 -7.49 -3.00 -10.87
C GLN A 148 -6.47 -4.12 -10.63
N GLY A 149 -6.67 -4.87 -9.54
CA GLY A 149 -5.89 -6.05 -9.20
C GLY A 149 -6.54 -7.34 -9.71
N THR A 150 -5.76 -8.41 -9.78
CA THR A 150 -6.21 -9.76 -10.14
C THR A 150 -5.86 -10.76 -9.05
N VAL A 151 -6.61 -11.87 -8.97
CA VAL A 151 -6.27 -12.98 -8.08
C VAL A 151 -5.14 -13.78 -8.71
N SER A 152 -4.17 -14.20 -7.90
CA SER A 152 -3.14 -15.17 -8.31
C SER A 152 -3.71 -16.60 -8.33
N GLY A 153 -2.86 -17.59 -8.59
CA GLY A 153 -3.22 -19.01 -8.41
C GLY A 153 -3.45 -19.40 -6.93
N ASP A 154 -2.98 -18.59 -5.98
CA ASP A 154 -3.23 -18.71 -4.55
C ASP A 154 -4.36 -17.74 -4.12
N PRO A 155 -5.43 -18.22 -3.46
CA PRO A 155 -6.59 -17.39 -3.09
C PRO A 155 -6.30 -16.27 -2.10
N ASN A 156 -5.15 -16.29 -1.42
CA ASN A 156 -4.72 -15.28 -0.45
C ASN A 156 -3.78 -14.23 -1.08
N ILE A 157 -3.35 -14.49 -2.31
CA ILE A 157 -2.37 -13.68 -3.04
C ILE A 157 -3.06 -13.02 -4.21
N PHE A 158 -2.90 -11.71 -4.27
CA PHE A 158 -3.41 -10.87 -5.33
C PHE A 158 -2.24 -10.18 -6.04
N ILE A 159 -2.48 -9.73 -7.27
CA ILE A 159 -1.49 -9.07 -8.11
C ILE A 159 -2.05 -7.72 -8.51
N CYS A 160 -1.27 -6.68 -8.29
CA CYS A 160 -1.51 -5.36 -8.84
C CYS A 160 -0.40 -4.98 -9.81
N ILE A 161 -0.69 -4.08 -10.72
CA ILE A 161 0.31 -3.57 -11.67
C ILE A 161 0.80 -2.22 -11.18
N ILE A 162 2.11 -2.11 -10.99
CA ILE A 162 2.75 -0.84 -10.66
C ILE A 162 2.51 0.14 -11.83
N PRO A 163 1.93 1.32 -11.59
CA PRO A 163 1.62 2.28 -12.64
C PRO A 163 2.90 2.82 -13.29
N ASP A 164 2.84 3.12 -14.59
CA ASP A 164 3.89 3.85 -15.28
C ASP A 164 3.62 5.35 -15.23
N TRP A 165 4.44 6.06 -14.47
CA TRP A 165 4.23 7.48 -14.17
C TRP A 165 4.47 8.38 -15.38
N SER A 166 5.14 7.88 -16.43
CA SER A 166 5.30 8.63 -17.68
C SER A 166 3.96 8.83 -18.41
N SER A 167 3.00 7.95 -18.15
CA SER A 167 1.67 7.97 -18.77
C SER A 167 0.63 8.74 -17.96
N ILE A 168 0.98 9.20 -16.75
CA ILE A 168 0.04 9.78 -15.79
C ILE A 168 0.24 11.29 -15.68
N ASN A 169 -0.84 12.06 -15.77
CA ASN A 169 -0.80 13.52 -15.60
C ASN A 169 -1.26 13.94 -14.19
N VAL A 170 -0.42 14.70 -13.50
CA VAL A 170 -0.71 15.27 -12.17
C VAL A 170 -0.42 16.76 -12.22
N PHE A 171 -1.41 17.59 -11.88
CA PHE A 171 -1.30 19.05 -11.90
C PHE A 171 -0.84 19.65 -13.25
N GLY A 172 -1.19 19.03 -14.38
CA GLY A 172 -0.82 19.52 -15.71
C GLY A 172 0.58 19.09 -16.17
N ALA A 173 1.29 18.25 -15.41
CA ALA A 173 2.60 17.71 -15.76
C ALA A 173 2.66 16.18 -15.60
N PRO A 174 3.57 15.49 -16.29
CA PRO A 174 3.80 14.05 -16.07
C PRO A 174 4.19 13.75 -14.62
N ALA A 175 3.60 12.70 -14.03
CA ALA A 175 3.87 12.28 -12.66
C ALA A 175 5.34 11.95 -12.41
N VAL A 176 6.07 11.50 -13.44
CA VAL A 176 7.52 11.22 -13.36
C VAL A 176 8.31 12.43 -12.86
N ASN A 177 7.84 13.66 -13.08
CA ASN A 177 8.50 14.88 -12.61
C ASN A 177 8.48 15.07 -11.09
N MET A 178 7.75 14.22 -10.35
CA MET A 178 7.79 14.17 -8.89
C MET A 178 9.07 13.53 -8.35
N LEU A 179 9.89 12.91 -9.21
CA LEU A 179 11.12 12.20 -8.86
C LEU A 179 12.33 12.75 -9.66
N PRO A 180 13.51 12.91 -9.02
CA PRO A 180 13.76 12.75 -7.59
C PRO A 180 13.04 13.83 -6.77
N CYS A 181 12.36 13.40 -5.71
CA CYS A 181 11.57 14.30 -4.88
C CYS A 181 12.47 15.23 -4.07
N GLY A 182 11.95 16.40 -3.65
CA GLY A 182 12.70 17.37 -2.86
C GLY A 182 13.57 18.35 -3.67
N SER A 183 13.75 18.11 -4.98
CA SER A 183 14.31 19.07 -5.93
C SER A 183 13.24 20.01 -6.54
N SER A 184 11.98 19.62 -6.46
CA SER A 184 10.82 20.31 -7.04
C SER A 184 9.97 20.98 -5.96
N SER A 185 9.38 22.14 -6.28
CA SER A 185 8.54 23.00 -5.42
C SER A 185 7.18 22.39 -5.06
N VAL A 186 7.10 21.06 -4.92
CA VAL A 186 5.88 20.34 -4.59
C VAL A 186 5.77 20.27 -3.07
N ASN A 187 4.85 21.06 -2.50
CA ASN A 187 4.54 20.99 -1.08
C ASN A 187 3.76 19.69 -0.81
N PHE A 188 4.44 18.68 -0.27
CA PHE A 188 3.82 17.43 0.19
C PHE A 188 2.97 17.74 1.43
N ALA A 189 1.64 17.83 1.28
CA ALA A 189 0.74 17.90 2.42
C ALA A 189 0.79 16.58 3.23
N SER A 190 0.69 16.70 4.55
CA SER A 190 1.18 15.74 5.56
C SER A 190 0.45 14.40 5.72
N THR A 191 -0.33 13.91 4.75
CA THR A 191 -1.06 12.62 4.90
C THR A 191 -0.76 11.58 3.82
N ASP A 192 -0.13 11.94 2.71
CA ASP A 192 -0.26 11.13 1.49
C ASP A 192 1.07 10.62 0.91
N ALA A 193 2.20 11.30 0.94
CA ALA A 193 3.49 10.67 0.60
C ALA A 193 4.65 11.42 1.26
N THR A 194 5.76 10.74 1.50
CA THR A 194 6.94 11.34 2.14
C THR A 194 8.13 11.24 1.22
N CYS A 195 8.86 12.34 1.06
CA CYS A 195 10.12 12.34 0.34
C CYS A 195 11.26 11.89 1.26
N ASN A 196 12.05 10.91 0.81
CA ASN A 196 13.24 10.46 1.50
C ASN A 196 14.45 11.34 1.13
N LEU A 197 15.49 11.32 1.96
CA LEU A 197 16.71 12.12 1.74
C LEU A 197 17.48 11.75 0.46
N ASP A 198 17.28 10.53 -0.03
CA ASP A 198 17.86 10.02 -1.27
C ASP A 198 17.07 10.42 -2.54
N GLY A 199 16.01 11.22 -2.38
CA GLY A 199 15.14 11.66 -3.48
C GLY A 199 14.09 10.63 -3.89
N SER A 200 13.97 9.49 -3.20
CA SER A 200 12.89 8.53 -3.42
C SER A 200 11.59 8.95 -2.73
N LEU A 201 10.44 8.63 -3.35
CA LEU A 201 9.12 8.96 -2.84
C LEU A 201 8.49 7.73 -2.19
N ASN A 202 8.22 7.82 -0.89
CA ASN A 202 7.61 6.76 -0.10
C ASN A 202 6.10 7.00 0.04
N VAL A 203 5.30 6.13 -0.57
CA VAL A 203 3.88 6.30 -0.86
C VAL A 203 3.05 5.26 -0.09
N PRO A 204 2.00 5.62 0.67
CA PRO A 204 0.99 4.72 1.21
C PRO A 204 0.37 3.90 0.10
N PHE A 205 0.33 2.60 0.35
CA PHE A 205 -0.28 1.62 -0.52
C PHE A 205 -1.58 1.15 0.15
N GLY A 206 -2.68 1.35 -0.56
CA GLY A 206 -4.01 0.94 -0.14
C GLY A 206 -4.55 -0.16 -1.03
N VAL A 207 -5.37 -1.03 -0.46
CA VAL A 207 -6.16 -2.01 -1.23
C VAL A 207 -7.64 -1.86 -0.86
N ALA A 208 -8.52 -1.99 -1.85
CA ALA A 208 -9.96 -2.01 -1.67
C ALA A 208 -10.55 -3.21 -2.42
N PHE A 209 -11.64 -3.78 -1.89
CA PHE A 209 -12.49 -4.72 -2.62
C PHE A 209 -13.87 -4.09 -2.76
N ALA A 210 -14.32 -3.85 -3.99
CA ALA A 210 -15.58 -3.15 -4.23
C ALA A 210 -16.48 -3.91 -5.22
N PRO A 211 -17.82 -3.85 -5.06
CA PRO A 211 -18.78 -4.58 -5.91
C PRO A 211 -19.03 -3.84 -7.23
N THR A 212 -18.01 -3.12 -7.71
CA THR A 212 -18.02 -2.32 -8.93
C THR A 212 -16.73 -2.57 -9.69
N SER A 213 -16.77 -2.48 -11.02
CA SER A 213 -15.58 -2.37 -11.85
C SER A 213 -15.18 -0.92 -12.13
N ASP A 214 -16.06 0.03 -11.80
CA ASP A 214 -15.82 1.45 -11.99
C ASP A 214 -15.04 2.04 -10.80
N ARG A 215 -13.74 2.24 -11.01
CA ARG A 215 -12.83 2.88 -10.05
C ARG A 215 -13.21 4.32 -9.69
N SER A 216 -14.02 5.00 -10.50
CA SER A 216 -14.41 6.39 -10.26
C SER A 216 -15.38 6.56 -9.07
N LEU A 217 -15.96 5.44 -8.60
CA LEU A 217 -16.86 5.43 -7.45
C LEU A 217 -16.13 5.30 -6.11
N LEU A 218 -14.82 5.07 -6.13
CA LEU A 218 -14.03 4.84 -4.92
C LEU A 218 -13.58 6.17 -4.29
N THR A 219 -13.48 6.17 -2.97
CA THR A 219 -12.92 7.27 -2.14
C THR A 219 -11.80 6.74 -1.25
N ASP A 220 -11.10 7.61 -0.54
CA ASP A 220 -9.93 7.21 0.25
C ASP A 220 -10.29 6.34 1.46
N GLN A 221 -11.53 6.48 1.93
CA GLN A 221 -12.12 5.68 3.00
C GLN A 221 -12.34 4.22 2.58
N HIS A 222 -12.44 3.95 1.27
CA HIS A 222 -12.55 2.59 0.75
C HIS A 222 -11.25 1.80 0.79
N PHE A 223 -10.09 2.40 1.09
CA PHE A 223 -8.80 1.73 1.00
C PHE A 223 -8.19 1.39 2.37
N ALA A 224 -7.74 0.14 2.52
CA ALA A 224 -6.96 -0.31 3.67
C ALA A 224 -5.49 0.08 3.50
N PHE A 225 -5.09 1.19 4.12
CA PHE A 225 -3.70 1.65 4.13
C PHE A 225 -2.87 0.97 5.23
N GLY A 226 -2.34 -0.21 4.94
CA GLY A 226 -1.47 -0.97 5.87
C GLY A 226 0.00 -1.01 5.47
N LYS A 227 0.34 -0.59 4.24
CA LYS A 227 1.69 -0.67 3.70
C LYS A 227 2.13 0.60 3.01
N ARG A 228 3.42 0.66 2.70
CA ARG A 228 4.01 1.71 1.88
C ARG A 228 4.87 1.11 0.79
N PHE A 229 4.91 1.81 -0.34
CA PHE A 229 5.67 1.46 -1.53
C PHE A 229 6.58 2.62 -1.88
N THR A 230 7.86 2.33 -2.18
CA THR A 230 8.84 3.37 -2.49
C THR A 230 9.09 3.45 -4.00
N PHE A 231 8.87 4.63 -4.58
CA PHE A 231 9.22 4.93 -5.95
C PHE A 231 10.54 5.70 -6.02
N TYR A 232 11.41 5.33 -6.95
CA TYR A 232 12.65 6.06 -7.20
C TYR A 232 12.74 6.55 -8.65
N ALA A 233 13.50 7.63 -8.84
CA ALA A 233 13.86 8.12 -10.16
C ALA A 233 14.73 7.08 -10.87
N THR A 234 14.44 6.81 -12.15
CA THR A 234 15.21 5.86 -12.94
C THR A 234 16.69 6.30 -12.99
N PRO A 235 17.64 5.41 -12.66
CA PRO A 235 19.06 5.74 -12.69
C PRO A 235 19.48 6.02 -14.13
N ARG A 236 20.19 7.13 -14.34
CA ARG A 236 20.66 7.54 -15.67
C ARG A 236 22.17 7.38 -15.74
N PHE A 237 22.63 6.54 -16.66
CA PHE A 237 24.04 6.42 -16.99
C PHE A 237 24.46 7.53 -17.95
N LEU A 238 25.57 8.21 -17.65
CA LEU A 238 26.10 9.28 -18.49
C LEU A 238 27.46 8.91 -19.08
N ASP A 239 28.42 8.52 -18.24
CA ASP A 239 29.77 8.19 -18.68
C ASP A 239 30.49 7.25 -17.71
N PHE A 240 31.65 6.73 -18.09
CA PHE A 240 32.51 5.96 -17.18
C PHE A 240 33.98 6.06 -17.56
N LEU A 241 34.88 5.98 -16.58
CA LEU A 241 36.33 5.98 -16.77
C LEU A 241 37.03 4.99 -15.82
N PRO A 242 38.10 4.31 -16.25
CA PRO A 242 38.67 4.31 -17.60
C PRO A 242 37.81 3.54 -18.61
N LYS A 243 37.99 3.82 -19.90
CA LYS A 243 37.29 3.14 -21.01
C LYS A 243 37.86 1.76 -21.37
N MET A 244 39.06 1.47 -20.88
CA MET A 244 39.79 0.24 -21.13
C MET A 244 40.35 -0.28 -19.82
N GLY A 245 40.45 -1.59 -19.70
CA GLY A 245 40.99 -2.28 -18.54
C GLY A 245 41.58 -3.63 -18.94
N ASP A 246 42.16 -4.33 -17.97
CA ASP A 246 42.77 -5.64 -18.19
C ASP A 246 41.68 -6.71 -18.48
N GLN A 247 41.97 -7.63 -19.40
CA GLN A 247 41.11 -8.78 -19.71
C GLN A 247 40.95 -9.72 -18.50
N VAL A 248 41.93 -9.72 -17.59
CA VAL A 248 41.88 -10.46 -16.31
C VAL A 248 40.91 -9.82 -15.30
N GLY A 249 40.33 -8.64 -15.61
CA GLY A 249 39.42 -7.94 -14.70
C GLY A 249 40.16 -7.19 -13.59
N GLY A 250 39.45 -6.79 -12.53
CA GLY A 250 40.02 -6.10 -11.37
C GLY A 250 40.26 -4.60 -11.56
N THR A 251 39.89 -4.03 -12.70
CA THR A 251 40.02 -2.59 -12.96
C THR A 251 38.88 -1.84 -12.26
N ASN A 252 39.22 -0.84 -11.44
CA ASN A 252 38.22 0.06 -10.87
C ASN A 252 37.73 1.04 -11.94
N ILE A 253 36.45 0.95 -12.27
CA ILE A 253 35.76 1.91 -13.14
C ILE A 253 34.87 2.83 -12.31
N ASN A 254 34.99 4.12 -12.57
CA ASN A 254 34.12 5.16 -12.05
C ASN A 254 32.99 5.37 -13.05
N ILE A 255 31.76 5.12 -12.64
CA ILE A 255 30.55 5.33 -13.42
C ILE A 255 29.88 6.61 -12.95
N TYR A 256 29.73 7.54 -13.87
CA TYR A 256 29.08 8.83 -13.67
C TYR A 256 27.65 8.78 -14.20
N GLY A 257 26.74 9.37 -13.44
CA GLY A 257 25.33 9.34 -13.78
C GLY A 257 24.49 10.20 -12.86
N GLU A 258 23.22 9.85 -12.77
CA GLU A 258 22.23 10.51 -11.90
C GLU A 258 21.30 9.47 -11.28
N ASN A 259 20.70 9.84 -10.14
CA ASN A 259 19.72 9.05 -9.41
C ASN A 259 20.24 7.66 -8.97
N PHE A 260 21.54 7.52 -8.74
CA PHE A 260 22.07 6.33 -8.11
C PHE A 260 21.63 6.26 -6.65
N LEU A 261 21.25 5.06 -6.22
CA LEU A 261 20.82 4.76 -4.85
C LEU A 261 21.69 3.66 -4.27
N ASP A 262 21.96 3.75 -2.97
CA ASP A 262 22.69 2.72 -2.21
C ASP A 262 21.75 1.56 -1.88
N LEU A 263 21.47 0.72 -2.88
CA LEU A 263 20.60 -0.43 -2.76
C LEU A 263 21.42 -1.73 -2.71
N PRO A 264 21.00 -2.76 -1.95
CA PRO A 264 21.72 -4.05 -1.88
C PRO A 264 21.88 -4.76 -3.23
N ASN A 265 21.01 -4.44 -4.20
CA ASN A 265 21.03 -4.98 -5.55
C ASN A 265 21.68 -4.03 -6.57
N LEU A 266 22.28 -2.91 -6.15
CA LEU A 266 23.08 -2.06 -7.02
C LEU A 266 24.29 -2.85 -7.53
N ARG A 267 24.32 -3.12 -8.83
CA ARG A 267 25.34 -3.96 -9.46
C ARG A 267 25.68 -3.41 -10.83
N CYS A 268 26.96 -3.33 -11.16
CA CYS A 268 27.38 -3.20 -12.54
C CYS A 268 27.25 -4.53 -13.28
N LYS A 269 26.67 -4.48 -14.47
CA LYS A 269 26.54 -5.62 -15.37
C LYS A 269 27.29 -5.30 -16.65
N PHE A 270 28.31 -6.10 -16.94
CA PHE A 270 29.10 -6.00 -18.15
C PHE A 270 28.56 -7.01 -19.14
N SER A 271 28.20 -6.58 -20.34
CA SER A 271 27.65 -7.44 -21.38
C SER A 271 28.51 -7.43 -22.63
N GLU A 272 28.69 -8.61 -23.21
CA GLU A 272 29.28 -8.82 -24.52
C GLU A 272 28.36 -9.77 -25.32
N GLY A 273 27.71 -9.25 -26.34
CA GLY A 273 26.67 -9.98 -27.08
C GLY A 273 25.53 -10.42 -26.15
N THR A 274 25.27 -11.74 -26.10
CA THR A 274 24.24 -12.35 -25.24
C THR A 274 24.76 -12.69 -23.84
N GLN A 275 26.08 -12.64 -23.61
CA GLN A 275 26.65 -12.92 -22.31
C GLN A 275 26.67 -11.66 -21.46
N ALA A 276 26.33 -11.83 -20.19
CA ALA A 276 26.47 -10.76 -19.23
C ALA A 276 27.05 -11.27 -17.92
N THR A 277 28.10 -10.60 -17.46
CA THR A 277 28.80 -10.90 -16.22
C THR A 277 28.58 -9.77 -15.24
N ILE A 278 28.15 -10.13 -14.04
CA ILE A 278 27.98 -9.18 -12.96
C ILE A 278 29.36 -8.86 -12.37
N ALA A 279 29.61 -7.57 -12.11
CA ALA A 279 30.81 -7.12 -11.43
C ALA A 279 30.99 -7.84 -10.08
N PRO A 280 32.21 -8.26 -9.73
CA PRO A 280 32.49 -8.83 -8.41
C PRO A 280 32.24 -7.83 -7.27
N ASP A 281 32.43 -6.54 -7.53
CA ASP A 281 32.16 -5.49 -6.56
C ASP A 281 31.52 -4.26 -7.22
N THR A 282 30.61 -3.62 -6.48
CA THR A 282 29.89 -2.40 -6.86
C THR A 282 29.71 -1.56 -5.61
N ILE A 283 30.38 -0.41 -5.60
CA ILE A 283 30.50 0.48 -4.47
C ILE A 283 29.74 1.76 -4.80
N TYR A 284 28.65 1.99 -4.10
CA TYR A 284 27.98 3.29 -4.11
C TYR A 284 28.92 4.36 -3.51
N LYS A 285 29.08 5.49 -4.19
CA LYS A 285 29.80 6.65 -3.66
C LYS A 285 28.87 7.84 -3.41
N SER A 286 27.95 8.08 -4.35
CA SER A 286 26.96 9.15 -4.26
C SER A 286 25.90 8.98 -5.36
N SER A 287 24.88 9.83 -5.39
CA SER A 287 23.80 9.77 -6.38
C SER A 287 24.25 10.01 -7.83
N ASN A 288 25.50 10.43 -8.04
CA ASN A 288 26.09 10.64 -9.36
C ASN A 288 27.38 9.83 -9.61
N LEU A 289 27.81 8.99 -8.65
CA LEU A 289 29.02 8.18 -8.78
C LEU A 289 28.85 6.79 -8.17
N VAL A 290 29.11 5.77 -8.98
CA VAL A 290 29.26 4.37 -8.57
C VAL A 290 30.61 3.87 -9.03
N VAL A 291 31.32 3.13 -8.18
CA VAL A 291 32.60 2.50 -8.53
C VAL A 291 32.39 1.01 -8.68
N CYS A 292 32.80 0.44 -9.81
CA CYS A 292 32.68 -0.99 -10.05
C CYS A 292 34.02 -1.61 -10.38
N VAL A 293 34.20 -2.85 -9.98
CA VAL A 293 35.38 -3.64 -10.35
C VAL A 293 35.03 -4.43 -11.60
N THR A 294 35.86 -4.36 -12.65
CA THR A 294 35.60 -5.12 -13.88
C THR A 294 35.71 -6.63 -13.62
N PRO A 295 34.79 -7.45 -14.15
CA PRO A 295 34.91 -8.90 -14.08
C PRO A 295 36.01 -9.40 -15.03
N VAL A 296 36.44 -10.66 -14.84
CA VAL A 296 37.28 -11.37 -15.81
C VAL A 296 36.46 -11.55 -17.09
N VAL A 297 37.05 -11.25 -18.24
CA VAL A 297 36.44 -11.54 -19.55
C VAL A 297 36.49 -13.06 -19.75
N LYS A 298 35.33 -13.71 -19.84
CA LYS A 298 35.25 -15.13 -20.20
C LYS A 298 35.35 -15.25 -21.72
N GLN A 299 36.45 -15.83 -22.21
CA GLN A 299 36.61 -16.24 -23.61
C GLN A 299 35.75 -17.46 -23.92
#